data_AF-V5GDX9-F1
#
_entry.id   AF-V5GDX9-F1
#
_cell.length_a   1.000
_cell.length_b   1.000
_cell.length_c   1.000
_cell.angle_alpha   90.00
_cell.angle_beta   90.00
_cell.angle_gamma   90.00
#
_symmetry.space_group_name_H-M   'P 1'
#
loop_
_entity.id
_entity.type
_entity.pdbx_description
1 polymer ?
#
loop_
_entity_poly.entity_id
_entity_poly.type
_entity_poly.pdbx_seq_one_letter_code
_entity_poly.pdbx_strand_id
1 'polypeptide(L)'
;EMFQKIWELEHVPLWVHPYRILCLSDDSGLIEPILNTVSLHQVKKHCQLSLLQYFIKEYGPMTSEGFLTAQKNFVQSCAAYCLICYLIQVKDRHNGNILLQSDGHLIHIDFGFILSTSPKNLGFEKSPFKLTAEFVEIMG
;
A
#
# COMPACT_ATOMS: atom_id res chain seq x y z
N GLU A 1 -5.36 -12.75 2.53
CA GLU A 1 -5.98 -13.94 1.92
C GLU A 1 -7.50 -13.89 1.84
N MET A 2 -8.25 -13.73 2.96
CA MET A 2 -9.71 -13.77 2.91
C MET A 2 -10.35 -12.74 1.96
N PHE A 3 -9.95 -11.46 2.07
CA PHE A 3 -10.45 -10.40 1.18
C PHE A 3 -10.18 -10.68 -0.30
N GLN A 4 -8.98 -11.18 -0.60
CA GLN A 4 -8.58 -11.55 -1.95
C GLN A 4 -9.52 -12.61 -2.53
N LYS A 5 -9.79 -13.69 -1.78
CA LYS A 5 -10.73 -14.74 -2.21
C LYS A 5 -12.13 -14.19 -2.48
N ILE A 6 -12.62 -13.27 -1.63
CA ILE A 6 -13.94 -12.65 -1.83
C ILE A 6 -13.98 -11.84 -3.13
N TRP A 7 -12.97 -11.00 -3.38
CA TRP A 7 -12.93 -10.19 -4.60
C TRP A 7 -12.77 -11.03 -5.86
N GLU A 8 -11.99 -12.11 -5.81
CA GLU A 8 -11.87 -13.08 -6.90
C GLU A 8 -13.21 -13.76 -7.20
N LEU A 9 -13.96 -14.18 -6.16
CA LEU A 9 -15.28 -14.80 -6.29
C LEU A 9 -16.33 -13.85 -6.89
N GLU A 10 -16.31 -12.58 -6.48
CA GLU A 10 -17.26 -11.55 -6.93
C GLU A 10 -16.81 -10.83 -8.22
N HIS A 11 -15.72 -11.29 -8.85
CA HIS A 11 -15.14 -10.69 -10.06
C HIS A 11 -14.81 -9.19 -9.92
N VAL A 12 -14.41 -8.76 -8.72
CA VAL A 12 -14.00 -7.39 -8.45
C VAL A 12 -12.49 -7.28 -8.67
N PRO A 13 -12.01 -6.39 -9.56
CA PRO A 13 -10.61 -6.32 -9.95
C PRO A 13 -9.78 -5.52 -8.92
N LEU A 14 -9.88 -5.90 -7.65
CA LEU A 14 -9.08 -5.36 -6.55
C LEU A 14 -7.87 -6.25 -6.29
N TRP A 15 -6.77 -5.62 -5.91
CA TRP A 15 -5.49 -6.31 -5.75
C TRP A 15 -4.93 -6.13 -4.35
N VAL A 16 -4.48 -7.22 -3.73
CA VAL A 16 -3.82 -7.22 -2.42
C VAL A 16 -2.72 -8.27 -2.41
N HIS A 17 -1.62 -7.99 -1.73
CA HIS A 17 -0.52 -8.94 -1.55
C HIS A 17 -0.45 -9.43 -0.10
N PRO A 18 -1.04 -10.60 0.23
CA PRO A 18 -0.80 -11.23 1.53
C PRO A 18 0.60 -11.83 1.55
N TYR A 19 1.38 -11.48 2.57
CA TYR A 19 2.71 -12.05 2.83
C TYR A 19 2.67 -12.92 4.09
N ARG A 20 3.48 -13.98 4.13
CA ARG A 20 3.42 -14.97 5.21
C ARG A 20 4.03 -14.44 6.49
N ILE A 21 3.35 -14.72 7.60
CA ILE A 21 3.83 -14.43 8.95
C ILE A 21 3.90 -15.76 9.70
N LEU A 22 5.05 -16.04 10.31
CA LEU A 22 5.27 -17.20 11.16
C LEU A 22 5.56 -16.73 12.59
N CYS A 23 4.60 -16.88 13.49
CA CYS A 23 4.81 -16.62 14.91
C CYS A 23 5.57 -17.79 15.53
N LEU A 24 6.72 -17.52 16.16
CA LEU A 24 7.55 -18.53 16.83
C LEU A 24 7.31 -18.52 18.35
N SER A 25 7.13 -17.33 18.93
CA SER A 25 6.78 -17.10 20.33
C SER A 25 5.93 -15.82 20.47
N ASP A 26 5.61 -15.44 21.70
CA ASP A 26 4.87 -14.20 22.00
C ASP A 26 5.68 -12.92 21.67
N ASP A 27 7.00 -13.03 21.56
CA ASP A 27 7.95 -11.93 21.32
C ASP A 27 8.84 -12.14 20.10
N SER A 28 8.65 -13.23 19.34
CA SER A 28 9.43 -13.52 18.14
C SER A 28 8.60 -14.11 17.00
N GLY A 29 8.96 -13.74 15.79
CA GLY A 29 8.33 -14.24 14.57
C GLY A 29 9.16 -13.88 13.34
N LEU A 30 8.77 -14.47 12.22
CA LEU A 30 9.36 -14.23 10.91
C LEU A 30 8.29 -13.68 9.97
N ILE A 31 8.70 -12.74 9.13
CA ILE A 31 7.86 -12.13 8.09
C ILE A 31 8.54 -12.40 6.76
N GLU A 32 7.78 -12.92 5.80
CA GLU A 32 8.23 -13.11 4.44
C GLU A 32 8.55 -11.74 3.79
N PRO A 33 9.79 -11.53 3.29
CA PRO A 33 10.14 -10.28 2.66
C PRO A 33 9.47 -10.16 1.28
N ILE A 34 8.98 -8.96 0.98
CA ILE A 34 8.33 -8.66 -0.30
C ILE A 34 9.38 -8.10 -1.26
N LEU A 35 9.69 -8.89 -2.30
CA LEU A 35 10.76 -8.55 -3.24
C LEU A 35 10.34 -7.44 -4.21
N ASN A 36 11.33 -6.72 -4.76
CA ASN A 36 11.14 -5.67 -5.77
C ASN A 36 10.20 -4.54 -5.31
N THR A 37 10.28 -4.20 -4.02
CA THR A 37 9.51 -3.12 -3.43
C THR A 37 10.42 -2.08 -2.80
N VAL A 38 9.93 -0.85 -2.75
CA VAL A 38 10.56 0.27 -2.04
C VAL A 38 9.49 1.02 -1.25
N SER A 39 9.82 1.51 -0.05
CA SER A 39 8.85 2.33 0.69
C SER A 39 8.62 3.68 0.00
N LEU A 40 7.40 4.21 0.05
CA LEU A 40 7.12 5.55 -0.49
C LEU A 40 7.99 6.63 0.15
N HIS A 41 8.35 6.45 1.43
CA HIS A 41 9.32 7.31 2.10
C HIS A 41 10.70 7.28 1.41
N GLN A 42 11.20 6.09 1.05
CA GLN A 42 12.46 5.96 0.32
C GLN A 42 12.36 6.57 -1.09
N VAL A 43 11.27 6.35 -1.82
CA VAL A 43 11.06 6.96 -3.14
C VAL A 43 11.20 8.48 -3.06
N LYS A 44 10.51 9.11 -2.11
CA LYS A 44 10.61 10.57 -1.90
C LYS A 44 12.00 11.02 -1.50
N LYS A 45 12.63 10.31 -0.56
CA LYS A 45 13.94 10.67 -0.02
C LYS A 45 15.04 10.57 -1.08
N HIS A 46 15.02 9.53 -1.91
CA HIS A 46 16.05 9.26 -2.90
C HIS A 46 15.85 10.02 -4.21
N CYS A 47 14.60 10.16 -4.67
CA CYS A 47 14.34 10.83 -5.95
C CYS A 47 14.18 12.35 -5.80
N GLN A 48 13.73 12.86 -4.65
CA GLN A 48 13.33 14.27 -4.47
C GLN A 48 12.31 14.75 -5.53
N LEU A 49 11.57 13.81 -6.12
CA LEU A 49 10.53 14.04 -7.13
C LEU A 49 9.15 13.86 -6.49
N SER A 50 8.12 14.44 -7.14
CA SER A 50 6.74 14.04 -6.84
C SER A 50 6.51 12.58 -7.24
N LEU A 51 5.51 11.94 -6.64
CA LEU A 51 5.22 10.54 -6.95
C LEU A 51 4.79 10.36 -8.42
N LEU A 52 4.05 11.33 -8.98
CA LEU A 52 3.72 11.36 -10.42
C LEU A 52 4.97 11.46 -11.30
N GLN A 53 5.93 12.33 -10.96
CA GLN A 53 7.20 12.44 -11.69
C GLN A 53 8.02 11.14 -11.61
N TYR A 54 7.99 10.46 -10.47
CA TYR A 54 8.59 9.13 -10.33
C TYR A 54 7.92 8.12 -11.27
N PHE A 55 6.59 8.09 -11.34
CA PHE A 55 5.85 7.21 -12.26
C PHE A 55 6.20 7.49 -13.72
N ILE A 56 6.30 8.76 -14.12
CA ILE A 56 6.68 9.13 -15.49
C ILE A 56 8.11 8.69 -15.81
N LYS A 57 9.01 8.81 -14.84
CA LYS A 57 10.41 8.42 -15.00
C LYS A 57 10.58 6.90 -15.10
N GLU A 58 9.85 6.14 -14.28
CA GLU A 58 10.01 4.69 -14.18
C GLU A 58 9.21 3.93 -15.26
N TYR A 59 7.96 4.34 -15.51
CA TYR A 59 7.03 3.63 -16.39
C TYR A 59 6.86 4.29 -17.76
N GLY A 60 7.48 5.46 -17.96
CA GLY A 60 7.42 6.24 -19.19
C GLY A 60 6.33 7.32 -19.19
N PRO A 61 6.14 8.03 -20.33
CA PRO A 61 5.18 9.13 -20.41
C PRO A 61 3.74 8.67 -20.13
N MET A 62 2.87 9.59 -19.70
CA MET A 62 1.51 9.24 -19.25
C MET A 62 0.63 8.51 -20.28
N THR A 63 0.97 8.60 -21.56
CA THR A 63 0.28 7.92 -22.67
C THR A 63 0.87 6.54 -22.99
N SER A 64 1.96 6.15 -22.34
CA SER A 64 2.61 4.86 -22.56
C SER A 64 1.78 3.73 -21.94
N GLU A 65 1.83 2.56 -22.57
CA GLU A 65 1.21 1.35 -22.01
C GLU A 65 1.78 0.99 -20.63
N GLY A 66 3.08 1.22 -20.42
CA GLY A 66 3.75 0.99 -19.13
C GLY A 66 3.17 1.87 -18.03
N PHE A 67 3.00 3.17 -18.29
CA PHE A 67 2.41 4.10 -17.33
C PHE A 67 0.95 3.75 -17.03
N LEU A 68 0.15 3.50 -18.06
CA LEU A 68 -1.28 3.16 -17.90
C LEU A 68 -1.47 1.86 -17.12
N THR A 69 -0.60 0.87 -17.33
CA THR A 69 -0.61 -0.39 -16.57
C THR A 69 -0.24 -0.16 -15.11
N ALA A 70 0.86 0.55 -14.85
CA ALA A 70 1.29 0.86 -13.48
C ALA A 70 0.26 1.73 -12.73
N GLN A 71 -0.36 2.70 -13.42
CA GLN A 71 -1.44 3.53 -12.89
C GLN A 71 -2.67 2.68 -12.52
N LYS A 72 -3.07 1.75 -13.39
CA LYS A 72 -4.17 0.83 -13.11
C LYS A 72 -3.87 -0.03 -11.87
N ASN A 73 -2.67 -0.61 -11.80
CA ASN A 73 -2.21 -1.40 -10.67
C ASN A 73 -2.20 -0.59 -9.36
N PHE A 74 -1.74 0.67 -9.43
CA PHE A 74 -1.76 1.61 -8.31
C PHE A 74 -3.19 1.87 -7.82
N VAL A 75 -4.14 2.14 -8.72
CA VAL A 75 -5.55 2.38 -8.38
C VAL A 75 -6.18 1.14 -7.73
N GLN A 76 -6.00 -0.03 -8.34
CA GLN A 76 -6.60 -1.30 -7.87
C GLN A 76 -6.08 -1.70 -6.49
N SER A 77 -4.76 -1.59 -6.28
CA SER A 77 -4.16 -1.84 -4.97
C SER A 77 -4.53 -0.78 -3.94
N CYS A 78 -4.52 0.50 -4.29
CA CYS A 78 -4.94 1.57 -3.40
C CYS A 78 -6.38 1.35 -2.92
N ALA A 79 -7.32 1.07 -3.82
CA ALA A 79 -8.71 0.83 -3.47
C ALA A 79 -8.88 -0.39 -2.55
N ALA A 80 -8.14 -1.47 -2.81
CA ALA A 80 -8.16 -2.67 -1.98
C ALA A 80 -7.67 -2.39 -0.55
N TYR A 81 -6.51 -1.75 -0.42
CA TYR A 81 -5.94 -1.41 0.88
C TYR A 81 -6.75 -0.33 1.62
N CYS A 82 -7.42 0.59 0.92
CA CYS A 82 -8.40 1.51 1.52
C CYS A 82 -9.52 0.74 2.24
N LEU A 83 -10.14 -0.22 1.55
CA LEU A 83 -11.22 -1.04 2.12
C LEU A 83 -10.73 -1.87 3.30
N ILE A 84 -9.56 -2.50 3.18
CA ILE A 84 -8.96 -3.29 4.26
C ILE A 84 -8.67 -2.40 5.47
N CYS A 85 -8.06 -1.24 5.28
CA CYS A 85 -7.75 -0.32 6.37
C CYS A 85 -9.02 0.17 7.07
N TYR A 86 -10.09 0.45 6.31
CA TYR A 86 -11.38 0.82 6.86
C TYR A 86 -12.03 -0.31 7.65
N LEU A 87 -12.12 -1.52 7.10
CA LEU A 87 -12.81 -2.64 7.73
C LEU A 87 -12.08 -3.18 8.97
N ILE A 88 -10.76 -3.28 8.90
CA ILE A 88 -9.91 -3.81 9.99
C ILE A 88 -9.49 -2.70 10.98
N GLN A 89 -9.81 -1.44 10.67
CA GLN A 89 -9.39 -0.27 11.46
C GLN A 89 -7.87 -0.27 11.67
N VAL A 90 -7.13 -0.43 10.56
CA VAL A 90 -5.66 -0.37 10.56
C VAL A 90 -5.24 1.05 10.94
N LYS A 91 -4.27 1.16 11.85
CA LYS A 91 -3.72 2.44 12.32
C LYS A 91 -2.26 2.59 11.89
N ASP A 92 -1.67 3.74 12.21
CA ASP A 92 -0.26 4.03 11.94
C ASP A 92 0.08 3.88 10.45
N ARG A 93 -0.71 4.54 9.59
CA ARG A 93 -0.51 4.53 8.13
C ARG A 93 0.27 5.77 7.71
N HIS A 94 1.55 5.57 7.46
CA HIS A 94 2.48 6.58 6.92
C HIS A 94 3.28 6.00 5.74
N ASN A 95 3.99 6.86 5.01
CA ASN A 95 4.76 6.48 3.80
C ASN A 95 5.88 5.44 4.03
N GLY A 96 6.20 5.12 5.28
CA GLY A 96 7.14 4.05 5.63
C GLY A 96 6.49 2.67 5.63
N ASN A 97 5.18 2.61 5.91
CA ASN A 97 4.38 1.39 5.98
C ASN A 97 3.64 1.09 4.66
N ILE A 98 3.90 1.89 3.64
CA ILE A 98 3.35 1.73 2.29
C ILE A 98 4.51 1.54 1.35
N LEU A 99 4.58 0.34 0.78
CA LEU A 99 5.54 -0.03 -0.23
C LEU A 99 4.94 0.19 -1.63
N LEU A 100 5.80 0.54 -2.57
CA LEU A 100 5.52 0.56 -4.00
C LEU A 100 6.32 -0.57 -4.64
N GLN A 101 5.61 -1.47 -5.32
CA GLN A 101 6.20 -2.53 -6.11
C GLN A 101 6.61 -2.02 -7.49
N SER A 102 7.60 -2.68 -8.11
CA SER A 102 8.14 -2.33 -9.43
C SER A 102 7.13 -2.35 -10.59
N ASP A 103 5.92 -2.87 -10.38
CA ASP A 103 4.85 -2.91 -11.36
C ASP A 103 3.72 -1.90 -11.07
N GLY A 104 3.92 -1.02 -10.09
CA GLY A 104 2.99 0.06 -9.72
C GLY A 104 2.03 -0.26 -8.59
N HIS A 105 1.99 -1.50 -8.06
CA HIS A 105 1.11 -1.81 -6.94
C HIS A 105 1.59 -1.18 -5.62
N LEU A 106 0.63 -0.72 -4.82
CA LEU A 106 0.84 -0.40 -3.41
C LEU A 106 0.69 -1.64 -2.55
N ILE A 107 1.57 -1.79 -1.57
CA ILE A 107 1.51 -2.87 -0.59
C ILE A 107 1.64 -2.28 0.80
N HIS A 108 0.61 -2.46 1.64
CA HIS A 108 0.69 -2.05 3.04
C HIS A 108 1.38 -3.14 3.86
N ILE A 109 2.31 -2.71 4.71
CA ILE A 109 3.03 -3.57 5.65
C ILE A 109 2.82 -3.10 7.08
N ASP A 110 3.34 -3.85 8.05
CA ASP A 110 3.28 -3.56 9.48
C ASP A 110 1.84 -3.37 9.99
N PHE A 111 1.11 -4.46 10.20
CA PHE A 111 -0.24 -4.42 10.76
C PHE A 111 -0.26 -4.52 12.29
N GLY A 112 0.76 -3.99 12.98
CA GLY A 112 0.90 -4.08 14.45
C GLY A 112 -0.22 -3.40 15.25
N PHE A 113 -0.95 -2.46 14.64
CA PHE A 113 -2.05 -1.73 15.27
C PHE A 113 -3.33 -1.87 14.44
N ILE A 114 -4.19 -2.81 14.84
CA ILE A 114 -5.51 -3.07 14.22
C ILE A 114 -6.62 -3.05 15.26
N LEU A 115 -7.87 -2.86 14.81
CA LEU A 115 -9.07 -2.88 15.65
C LEU A 115 -8.97 -1.93 16.85
N SER A 116 -9.17 -2.44 18.07
CA SER A 116 -9.10 -1.67 19.32
C SER A 116 -7.67 -1.37 19.78
N THR A 117 -6.65 -2.01 19.20
CA THR A 117 -5.25 -1.78 19.58
C THR A 117 -4.79 -0.46 18.99
N SER A 118 -4.27 0.44 19.83
CA SER A 118 -3.76 1.76 19.42
C SER A 118 -2.36 1.96 19.98
N PRO A 119 -1.45 2.65 19.26
CA PRO A 119 -0.21 3.11 19.85
C PRO A 119 -0.54 4.05 21.01
N LYS A 120 -0.17 3.65 22.24
CA LYS A 120 -0.36 4.48 23.44
C LYS A 120 0.37 5.81 23.20
N ASN A 121 -0.36 6.93 23.29
CA ASN A 121 0.06 8.35 23.14
C ASN A 121 -0.23 9.07 21.82
N LEU A 122 -0.84 8.44 20.81
CA LEU A 122 -1.36 9.16 19.63
C LEU A 122 -2.86 9.39 19.77
N GLY A 123 -3.22 10.40 20.56
CA GLY A 123 -4.49 11.07 20.34
C GLY A 123 -4.46 11.66 18.93
N PHE A 124 -5.50 11.41 18.12
CA PHE A 124 -5.72 11.99 16.79
C PHE A 124 -4.96 11.39 15.59
N GLU A 125 -5.13 10.11 15.28
CA GLU A 125 -5.33 9.75 13.86
C GLU A 125 -6.79 9.37 13.63
N LYS A 126 -7.55 10.36 13.12
CA LYS A 126 -8.98 10.19 12.77
C LYS A 126 -9.20 9.36 11.50
N SER A 127 -8.16 9.11 10.69
CA SER A 127 -8.31 8.43 9.40
C SER A 127 -7.46 7.17 9.32
N PRO A 128 -8.06 5.98 9.11
CA PRO A 128 -7.35 4.71 8.98
C PRO A 128 -6.51 4.63 7.68
N PHE A 129 -6.72 5.58 6.76
CA PHE A 129 -5.94 5.73 5.52
C PHE A 129 -5.93 7.20 5.09
N LYS A 130 -4.82 7.70 4.52
CA LYS A 130 -4.72 9.06 3.98
C LYS A 130 -4.53 9.01 2.48
N LEU A 131 -5.59 9.32 1.74
CA LEU A 131 -5.49 9.60 0.30
C LEU A 131 -4.86 10.99 0.14
N THR A 132 -3.59 11.04 -0.26
CA THR A 132 -2.86 12.30 -0.43
C THR A 132 -3.13 12.91 -1.82
N ALA A 133 -2.90 14.22 -1.96
CA ALA A 133 -3.02 14.88 -3.26
C ALA A 133 -2.12 14.24 -4.34
N GLU A 134 -0.91 13.79 -3.97
CA GLU A 134 -0.01 13.08 -4.90
C GLU A 134 -0.57 11.74 -5.39
N PHE A 135 -1.36 11.05 -4.56
CA PHE A 135 -2.01 9.81 -5.01
C PHE A 135 -3.07 10.15 -6.04
N VAL A 136 -3.85 11.19 -5.80
CA VAL A 136 -4.88 11.67 -6.74
C VAL A 136 -4.25 12.10 -8.06
N GLU A 137 -3.12 12.82 -8.03
CA GLU A 137 -2.38 13.21 -9.24
C GLU A 137 -1.97 12.01 -10.11
N ILE A 138 -1.67 10.85 -9.52
CA ILE A 138 -1.36 9.63 -10.27
C ILE A 138 -2.62 9.01 -10.84
N MET A 139 -3.76 9.09 -10.14
CA MET A 139 -5.02 8.48 -10.58
C MET A 139 -5.63 9.20 -11.79
N GLY A 140 -5.31 10.48 -11.99
CA GLY A 140 -5.84 11.32 -13.07
C GLY A 140 -6.99 12.20 -12.62
#